data_AF-A0A7S2NYY4-F1
#
_entry.id   AF-A0A7S2NYY4-F1
#
_cell.length_a   1.000
_cell.length_b   1.000
_cell.length_c   1.000
_cell.angle_alpha   90.00
_cell.angle_beta   90.00
_cell.angle_gamma   90.00
#
_symmetry.space_group_name_H-M   'P 1'
#
loop_
_entity.id
_entity.type
_entity.pdbx_description
1 polymer ?
#
loop_
_entity_poly.entity_id
_entity_poly.type
_entity_poly.pdbx_seq_one_letter_code
_entity_poly.pdbx_strand_id
1 'polypeptide(L)'
;EDRMAITDSIYGIASALIVYTGYLRVTEYGKGADFYLHNPIFWVKVNLLAIMGAASFFPTTKIIQRAVAKRNGIFEPMSEKLASRMTSIINAELLAIFSIPLAA
;
A
#
# COMPACT_ATOMS: atom_id res chain seq x y z
N GLU A 1 0.06 14.60 -12.04
CA GLU A 1 1.13 13.63 -11.71
C GLU A 1 1.62 13.80 -10.28
N ASP A 2 2.06 15.00 -9.91
CA ASP A 2 2.59 15.29 -8.56
C ASP A 2 1.59 14.93 -7.44
N ARG A 3 0.27 15.18 -7.64
CA ARG A 3 -0.78 14.76 -6.70
C ARG A 3 -0.84 13.24 -6.51
N MET A 4 -0.71 12.46 -7.59
CA MET A 4 -0.71 10.99 -7.51
C MET A 4 0.52 10.49 -6.74
N ALA A 5 1.68 11.14 -6.93
CA ALA A 5 2.91 10.80 -6.21
C ALA A 5 2.80 11.07 -4.71
N ILE A 6 2.19 12.19 -4.31
CA ILE A 6 1.93 12.51 -2.90
C ILE A 6 0.95 11.50 -2.30
N THR A 7 -0.15 11.20 -2.99
CA THR A 7 -1.14 10.22 -2.52
C THR A 7 -0.51 8.84 -2.32
N ASP A 8 0.27 8.35 -3.29
CA ASP A 8 1.00 7.08 -3.22
C ASP A 8 1.97 7.03 -2.03
N SER A 9 2.71 8.13 -1.79
CA SER A 9 3.67 8.21 -0.69
C SER A 9 3.00 8.20 0.69
N ILE A 10 1.95 9.00 0.86
CA ILE A 10 1.17 9.03 2.11
C ILE A 10 0.57 7.64 2.38
N TYR A 11 0.06 7.01 1.34
CA TYR A 11 -0.50 5.66 1.40
C TYR A 11 0.53 4.62 1.81
N GLY A 12 1.72 4.65 1.21
CA GLY A 12 2.82 3.76 1.57
C GLY A 12 3.24 3.88 3.04
N ILE A 13 3.34 5.13 3.55
CA ILE A 13 3.66 5.39 4.96
C ILE A 13 2.55 4.88 5.88
N ALA A 14 1.28 5.16 5.57
CA ALA A 14 0.15 4.68 6.36
C ALA A 14 0.11 3.15 6.42
N SER A 15 0.37 2.48 5.31
CA SER A 15 0.43 1.02 5.22
C SER A 15 1.55 0.45 6.09
N ALA A 16 2.74 1.06 6.05
CA ALA A 16 3.86 0.66 6.89
C ALA A 16 3.54 0.82 8.39
N LEU A 17 2.84 1.89 8.79
CA LEU A 17 2.38 2.09 10.16
C LEU A 17 1.36 1.04 10.59
N ILE A 18 0.44 0.63 9.72
CA ILE A 18 -0.52 -0.45 10.01
C ILE A 18 0.23 -1.77 10.26
N VAL A 19 1.22 -2.10 9.43
CA VAL A 19 2.04 -3.31 9.61
C VAL A 19 2.82 -3.24 10.92
N TYR A 20 3.46 -2.10 11.21
CA TYR A 20 4.25 -1.91 12.43
C TYR A 20 3.40 -2.01 13.69
N THR A 21 2.24 -1.35 13.73
CA THR A 21 1.31 -1.43 14.87
C THR A 21 0.72 -2.85 15.01
N GLY A 22 0.48 -3.55 13.91
CA GLY A 22 0.11 -4.96 13.90
C GLY A 22 1.20 -5.85 14.52
N TYR A 23 2.46 -5.63 14.16
CA TYR A 23 3.61 -6.33 14.74
C TYR A 23 3.69 -6.12 16.26
N LEU A 24 3.59 -4.88 16.73
CA LEU A 24 3.59 -4.57 18.17
C LEU A 24 2.41 -5.23 18.90
N ARG A 25 1.25 -5.34 18.25
CA ARG A 25 0.09 -6.04 18.81
C ARG A 25 0.34 -7.54 18.97
N VAL A 26 1.06 -8.17 18.05
CA VAL A 26 1.36 -9.61 18.13
C VAL A 26 2.43 -9.91 19.18
N THR A 27 3.42 -9.02 19.32
CA THR A 27 4.64 -9.25 20.12
C THR A 27 4.56 -8.67 21.54
N GLU A 28 4.08 -7.44 21.70
CA GLU A 28 4.22 -6.69 22.97
C GLU A 28 2.89 -6.47 23.71
N TYR A 29 1.79 -6.17 22.99
CA TYR A 29 0.58 -5.61 23.63
C TYR A 29 -0.69 -6.46 23.53
N GLY A 30 -0.69 -7.53 22.73
CA GLY A 30 -1.89 -8.34 22.46
C GLY A 30 -1.95 -9.63 23.27
N LYS A 31 -2.62 -10.64 22.69
CA LYS A 31 -2.81 -11.97 23.30
C LYS A 31 -1.58 -12.88 23.20
N GLY A 32 -0.43 -12.34 22.79
CA GLY A 32 0.79 -13.09 22.50
C GLY A 32 0.79 -13.76 21.13
N ALA A 33 2.00 -14.05 20.63
CA ALA A 33 2.20 -14.56 19.27
C ALA A 33 1.48 -15.89 19.01
N ASP A 34 1.48 -16.80 19.99
CA ASP A 34 0.87 -18.13 19.85
C ASP A 34 -0.63 -18.07 19.53
N PHE A 35 -1.36 -17.15 20.17
CA PHE A 35 -2.79 -16.91 19.89
C PHE A 35 -3.01 -16.45 18.44
N TYR A 36 -2.20 -15.52 17.94
CA TYR A 36 -2.38 -14.94 16.60
C TYR A 36 -2.01 -15.93 15.50
N LEU A 37 -0.93 -16.70 15.68
CA LEU A 37 -0.48 -17.68 14.68
C LEU A 37 -1.51 -18.80 14.45
N HIS A 38 -2.30 -19.15 15.47
CA HIS A 38 -3.38 -20.14 15.37
C HIS A 38 -4.74 -19.54 14.98
N ASN A 39 -4.83 -18.23 14.73
CA ASN A 39 -6.08 -17.56 14.37
C ASN A 39 -6.19 -17.38 12.84
N PRO A 40 -7.15 -18.01 12.16
CA PRO A 40 -7.32 -17.84 10.71
C PRO A 40 -7.60 -16.39 10.28
N ILE A 41 -8.31 -15.61 11.10
CA ILE A 41 -8.64 -14.21 10.81
C ILE A 41 -7.37 -13.35 10.78
N PHE A 42 -6.40 -13.67 11.65
CA PHE A 42 -5.09 -13.00 11.63
C PHE A 42 -4.39 -13.19 10.28
N TRP A 43 -4.36 -14.41 9.76
CA TRP A 43 -3.75 -14.69 8.46
C TRP A 43 -4.50 -14.04 7.30
N VAL A 44 -5.83 -13.99 7.33
CA VAL A 44 -6.60 -13.23 6.32
C VAL A 44 -6.17 -11.77 6.28
N LYS A 45 -6.09 -11.12 7.45
CA LYS A 45 -5.63 -9.73 7.56
C LYS A 45 -4.20 -9.54 7.04
N VAL A 46 -3.27 -10.44 7.39
CA VAL A 46 -1.88 -10.39 6.90
C VAL A 46 -1.81 -10.56 5.38
N ASN A 47 -2.58 -11.49 4.82
CA ASN A 47 -2.62 -11.70 3.36
C ASN A 47 -3.21 -10.50 2.62
N LEU A 48 -4.28 -9.89 3.15
CA LEU A 48 -4.85 -8.66 2.57
C LEU A 48 -3.81 -7.54 2.52
N LEU A 49 -3.07 -7.32 3.63
CA LEU A 49 -1.98 -6.35 3.68
C LEU A 49 -0.85 -6.69 2.70
N ALA A 50 -0.48 -7.96 2.57
CA ALA A 50 0.58 -8.40 1.67
C ALA A 50 0.21 -8.21 0.19
N ILE A 51 -1.01 -8.61 -0.20
CA ILE A 51 -1.53 -8.43 -1.58
C ILE A 51 -1.60 -6.94 -1.92
N MET A 52 -2.10 -6.13 -1.00
CA MET A 52 -2.20 -4.69 -1.15
C MET A 52 -0.81 -4.04 -1.31
N GLY A 53 0.15 -4.38 -0.44
CA GLY A 53 1.53 -3.90 -0.55
C GLY A 53 2.20 -4.33 -1.86
N ALA A 54 1.94 -5.55 -2.33
CA ALA A 54 2.45 -6.03 -3.61
C ALA A 54 1.83 -5.29 -4.80
N ALA A 55 0.52 -5.00 -4.77
CA ALA A 55 -0.15 -4.21 -5.80
C ALA A 55 0.44 -2.79 -5.91
N SER A 56 0.77 -2.19 -4.76
CA SER A 56 1.34 -0.83 -4.65
C SER A 56 2.74 -0.71 -5.25
N PHE A 57 3.45 -1.82 -5.43
CA PHE A 57 4.76 -1.80 -6.08
C PHE A 57 4.72 -1.24 -7.51
N PHE A 58 3.65 -1.51 -8.26
CA PHE A 58 3.50 -1.02 -9.63
C PHE A 58 3.37 0.52 -9.72
N PRO A 59 2.40 1.19 -9.06
CA PRO A 59 2.28 2.64 -9.11
C PRO A 59 3.52 3.33 -8.53
N THR A 60 4.06 2.87 -7.39
CA THR A 60 5.25 3.46 -6.77
C THR A 60 6.46 3.43 -7.70
N THR A 61 6.76 2.28 -8.34
CA THR A 61 7.90 2.20 -9.28
C THR A 61 7.73 3.12 -10.48
N LYS A 62 6.51 3.25 -11.01
CA LYS A 62 6.21 4.17 -12.12
C LYS A 62 6.35 5.63 -11.72
N ILE A 63 5.90 6.00 -10.51
CA ILE A 63 6.07 7.34 -9.96
C ILE A 63 7.56 7.67 -9.83
N ILE A 64 8.36 6.77 -9.25
CA ILE A 64 9.81 6.95 -9.09
C ILE A 64 10.52 7.09 -10.44
N GLN A 65 10.24 6.20 -11.39
CA GLN A 65 10.82 6.24 -12.74
C GLN A 65 10.57 7.61 -13.40
N ARG A 66 9.37 8.16 -13.23
CA ARG A 66 9.01 9.44 -13.85
C ARG A 66 9.51 10.65 -13.07
N ALA A 67 9.63 10.56 -11.75
CA ALA A 67 10.33 11.57 -10.96
C ALA A 67 11.81 11.68 -11.40
N VAL A 68 12.48 10.55 -11.65
CA VAL A 68 13.84 10.51 -12.18
C VAL A 68 13.90 11.08 -13.60
N ALA A 69 12.99 10.68 -14.50
CA ALA A 69 12.94 11.21 -15.86
C ALA A 69 12.76 12.74 -15.90
N LYS A 70 11.86 13.27 -15.06
CA LYS A 70 11.62 14.72 -14.91
C LYS A 70 12.88 15.45 -14.43
N ARG A 71 13.65 14.87 -13.50
CA ARG A 71 14.94 15.43 -13.05
C ARG A 71 16.00 15.44 -14.16
N ASN A 72 15.94 14.48 -15.08
CA ASN A 72 16.86 14.38 -16.22
C ASN A 72 16.44 15.24 -17.42
N GLY A 73 15.41 16.07 -17.29
CA GLY A 73 14.93 16.97 -18.35
C GLY A 73 14.03 16.30 -19.40
N ILE A 74 13.68 15.02 -19.21
CA ILE A 74 12.75 14.31 -20.09
C ILE A 74 11.35 14.52 -19.51
N PHE A 75 10.60 15.47 -20.08
CA PHE A 75 9.26 15.83 -19.64
C PHE A 75 8.22 15.46 -20.69
N GLU A 76 7.90 14.17 -20.76
CA GLU A 76 6.76 13.69 -21.53
C GLU A 76 5.55 13.47 -20.60
N PRO A 77 4.39 14.07 -20.91
CA PRO A 77 3.18 13.89 -20.11
C PRO A 77 2.75 12.42 -20.08
N MET A 78 2.15 11.99 -18.96
CA MET A 78 1.62 10.63 -18.86
C MET A 78 0.62 10.35 -19.98
N SER A 79 0.77 9.22 -20.67
CA SER A 79 -0.30 8.70 -21.51
C SER A 79 -1.57 8.48 -20.68
N GLU A 80 -2.72 8.87 -21.23
CA GLU A 80 -4.03 8.70 -20.57
C GLU A 80 -4.28 7.25 -20.11
N LYS A 81 -3.84 6.26 -20.90
CA LYS A 81 -3.97 4.84 -20.57
C LYS A 81 -3.20 4.46 -19.30
N LEU A 82 -2.00 5.02 -19.12
CA LEU A 82 -1.20 4.80 -17.92
C LEU A 82 -1.82 5.53 -16.71
N ALA A 83 -2.33 6.74 -16.91
CA ALA A 83 -2.98 7.53 -15.87
C ALA A 83 -4.24 6.84 -15.34
N SER A 84 -5.08 6.33 -16.24
CA SER A 84 -6.28 5.57 -15.91
C SER A 84 -5.92 4.31 -15.11
N ARG A 85 -4.94 3.51 -15.58
CA ARG A 85 -4.50 2.29 -14.89
C ARG A 85 -3.96 2.57 -13.49
N MET A 86 -3.13 3.60 -13.33
CA MET A 86 -2.58 3.99 -12.02
C MET A 86 -3.69 4.46 -11.08
N THR A 87 -4.64 5.24 -11.57
CA THR A 87 -5.79 5.71 -10.78
C THR A 87 -6.65 4.54 -10.31
N SER A 88 -6.94 3.55 -11.17
CA SER A 88 -7.71 2.36 -10.78
C SER A 88 -7.01 1.52 -9.71
N ILE A 89 -5.69 1.34 -9.83
CA ILE A 89 -4.91 0.59 -8.83
C ILE A 89 -4.91 1.32 -7.49
N ILE A 90 -4.61 2.62 -7.47
CA ILE A 90 -4.61 3.43 -6.24
C ILE A 90 -6.01 3.43 -5.58
N ASN A 91 -7.09 3.48 -6.36
CA ASN A 91 -8.44 3.41 -5.82
C ASN A 91 -8.77 2.04 -5.22
N ALA A 92 -8.33 0.95 -5.87
CA ALA A 92 -8.49 -0.40 -5.32
C ALA A 92 -7.69 -0.59 -4.02
N GLU A 93 -6.48 -0.03 -3.97
CA GLU A 93 -5.63 0.05 -2.79
C GLU A 93 -6.28 0.80 -1.63
N LEU A 94 -6.93 1.93 -1.90
CA LEU A 94 -7.69 2.67 -0.88
C LEU A 94 -8.86 1.84 -0.33
N LEU A 95 -9.63 1.18 -1.20
CA LEU A 95 -10.71 0.28 -0.77
C LEU A 95 -10.19 -0.88 0.09
N ALA A 96 -9.05 -1.45 -0.27
CA ALA A 96 -8.41 -2.53 0.49
C ALA A 96 -8.04 -2.09 1.91
N ILE A 97 -7.46 -0.90 2.10
CA ILE A 97 -7.18 -0.34 3.43
C ILE A 97 -8.46 -0.23 4.27
N PHE A 98 -9.54 0.30 3.71
CA PHE A 98 -10.79 0.45 4.46
C PHE A 98 -11.43 -0.90 4.83
N SER A 99 -11.10 -1.97 4.09
CA SER A 99 -11.57 -3.33 4.42
C SER A 99 -10.78 -4.00 5.54
N ILE A 100 -9.52 -3.61 5.78
CA ILE A 100 -8.65 -4.25 6.78
C ILE A 100 -9.19 -4.12 8.22
N PRO A 101 -9.79 -2.99 8.65
CA PRO A 101 -10.49 -2.90 9.92
C PRO A 101 -11.72 -3.82 10.06
N LEU A 102 -12.36 -4.22 8.97
CA LEU A 102 -13.51 -5.14 9.02
C LEU A 102 -13.08 -6.58 9.34
N ALA A 103 -11.81 -6.93 9.11
CA ALA A 103 -11.20 -8.19 9.51
C ALA A 103 -10.59 -8.11 10.93
N ALA A 104 -11.10 -7.25 11.82
CA ALA A 104 -10.60 -7.05 13.18
C ALA A 104 -11.29 -7.91 14.24
#